data_AF-A0A2E4H5V7-F1
#
_entry.id   AF-A0A2E4H5V7-F1
#
_cell.length_a   1.000
_cell.length_b   1.000
_cell.length_c   1.000
_cell.angle_alpha   90.00
_cell.angle_beta   90.00
_cell.angle_gamma   90.00
#
_symmetry.space_group_name_H-M   'P 1'
#
loop_
_entity.id
_entity.type
_entity.pdbx_description
1 polymer ?
#
loop_
_entity_poly.entity_id
_entity_poly.type
_entity_poly.pdbx_seq_one_letter_code
_entity_poly.pdbx_strand_id
1 'polypeptide(L)'
;MNKFRGGLAGNGIAKNILQGYKFIVDNYEQDDRIYLFGFSRGAYTARSLAGLIRNIGILHKSSAPAVELENNPVLMNGFRIYQRRDAGPKSEEAEFFRNRYSMDNVSIHFLGVWDTVGAMGLP
;
A
#
# COMPACT_ATOMS: atom_id res chain seq x y z
N MET A 1 6.73 9.35 -13.82
CA MET A 1 5.35 8.90 -14.16
C MET A 1 5.42 7.50 -14.77
N ASN A 2 5.52 6.45 -13.94
CA ASN A 2 5.56 5.07 -14.43
C ASN A 2 4.13 4.63 -14.79
N LYS A 3 3.88 4.47 -16.09
CA LYS A 3 2.60 3.96 -16.62
C LYS A 3 2.37 2.54 -16.11
N PHE A 4 1.39 2.39 -15.22
CA PHE A 4 0.73 1.12 -14.91
C PHE A 4 0.16 0.54 -16.23
N ARG A 5 0.92 -0.29 -16.95
CA ARG A 5 0.44 -0.94 -18.17
C ARG A 5 -0.39 -2.17 -17.79
N GLY A 6 -1.71 -2.00 -17.82
CA GLY A 6 -2.66 -3.10 -17.59
C GLY A 6 -4.07 -2.77 -18.05
N GLY A 7 -4.27 -2.35 -19.31
CA GLY A 7 -5.60 -2.15 -19.93
C GLY A 7 -6.54 -1.20 -19.17
N LEU A 8 -7.78 -1.07 -19.66
CA LEU A 8 -8.85 -0.26 -19.03
C LEU A 8 -9.14 -0.68 -17.57
N ALA A 9 -8.66 -1.85 -17.11
CA ALA A 9 -8.82 -2.37 -15.76
C ALA A 9 -7.72 -1.94 -14.75
N GLY A 10 -6.48 -1.72 -15.21
CA GLY A 10 -5.32 -1.49 -14.33
C GLY A 10 -5.28 -0.10 -13.69
N ASN A 11 -5.79 0.92 -14.38
CA ASN A 11 -5.84 2.28 -13.87
C ASN A 11 -6.79 2.42 -12.66
N GLY A 12 -7.90 1.68 -12.65
CA GLY A 12 -8.86 1.71 -11.55
C GLY A 12 -8.34 1.03 -10.28
N ILE A 13 -7.60 -0.07 -10.42
CA ILE A 13 -7.05 -0.81 -9.29
C ILE A 13 -5.98 0.02 -8.56
N ALA A 14 -5.05 0.62 -9.30
CA ALA A 14 -4.02 1.47 -8.71
C ALA A 14 -4.62 2.66 -7.95
N LYS A 15 -5.67 3.27 -8.52
CA LYS A 15 -6.43 4.34 -7.85
C LYS A 15 -7.07 3.86 -6.55
N ASN A 16 -7.71 2.67 -6.55
CA ASN A 16 -8.33 2.13 -5.35
C ASN A 16 -7.31 1.81 -4.24
N ILE A 17 -6.12 1.31 -4.60
CA ILE A 17 -5.03 1.08 -3.64
C ILE A 17 -4.60 2.41 -3.02
N LEU A 18 -4.38 3.44 -3.85
CA LEU A 18 -3.95 4.75 -3.38
C LEU A 18 -5.00 5.42 -2.49
N GLN A 19 -6.28 5.34 -2.85
CA GLN A 19 -7.37 5.87 -2.04
C GLN A 19 -7.51 5.13 -0.71
N GLY A 20 -7.40 3.80 -0.71
CA GLY A 20 -7.40 3.01 0.53
C GLY A 20 -6.20 3.33 1.43
N TYR A 21 -5.02 3.49 0.83
CA TYR A 21 -3.82 3.89 1.57
C TYR A 21 -3.96 5.29 2.17
N LYS A 22 -4.50 6.24 1.40
CA LYS A 22 -4.80 7.60 1.86
C LYS A 22 -5.76 7.60 3.05
N PHE A 23 -6.85 6.85 2.94
CA PHE A 23 -7.82 6.70 4.03
C PHE A 23 -7.15 6.20 5.31
N ILE A 24 -6.26 5.22 5.21
CA ILE A 24 -5.53 4.69 6.37
C ILE A 24 -4.57 5.75 6.94
N VAL A 25 -3.79 6.45 6.11
CA VAL A 25 -2.88 7.52 6.57
C VAL A 25 -3.64 8.65 7.29
N ASP A 26 -4.85 8.97 6.84
CA ASP A 26 -5.68 10.01 7.44
C ASP A 26 -6.26 9.61 8.80
N ASN A 27 -6.65 8.35 8.96
CA ASN A 27 -7.50 7.92 10.07
C ASN A 27 -6.82 7.00 11.07
N TYR A 28 -5.70 6.38 10.73
CA TYR A 28 -5.00 5.47 11.64
C TYR A 28 -4.40 6.22 12.83
N GLU A 29 -4.76 5.77 14.03
CA GLU A 29 -4.08 6.10 15.27
C GLU A 29 -3.29 4.89 15.78
N GLN A 30 -2.31 5.15 16.65
CA GLN A 30 -1.47 4.11 17.22
C GLN A 30 -2.34 3.00 17.84
N ASP A 31 -2.01 1.75 17.51
CA ASP A 31 -2.69 0.53 17.98
C ASP A 31 -4.09 0.25 17.41
N ASP A 32 -4.54 1.06 16.44
CA ASP A 32 -5.74 0.73 15.66
C ASP A 32 -5.59 -0.61 14.94
N ARG A 33 -6.71 -1.32 14.80
CA ARG A 33 -6.77 -2.59 14.09
C ARG A 33 -7.23 -2.39 12.65
N ILE A 34 -6.38 -2.81 11.70
CA ILE A 34 -6.67 -2.69 10.28
C ILE A 34 -7.31 -3.99 9.78
N TYR A 35 -8.53 -3.89 9.27
CA TYR A 35 -9.26 -4.97 8.62
C TYR A 35 -9.44 -4.65 7.14
N LEU A 36 -8.98 -5.54 6.27
CA LEU A 36 -9.11 -5.39 4.83
C LEU A 36 -10.01 -6.48 4.27
N PHE A 37 -10.98 -6.09 3.44
CA PHE A 37 -11.91 -7.01 2.80
C PHE A 37 -11.93 -6.80 1.29
N GLY A 38 -12.09 -7.89 0.52
CA GLY A 38 -12.23 -7.79 -0.92
C GLY A 38 -12.81 -9.03 -1.59
N PHE A 39 -13.55 -8.82 -2.66
CA PHE A 39 -14.12 -9.88 -3.51
C PHE A 39 -13.70 -9.69 -4.96
N SER A 40 -13.39 -10.77 -5.68
CA SER A 40 -12.98 -10.72 -7.10
C SER A 40 -11.82 -9.74 -7.33
N ARG A 41 -11.99 -8.71 -8.17
CA ARG A 41 -11.00 -7.63 -8.35
C ARG A 41 -10.68 -6.88 -7.06
N GLY A 42 -11.66 -6.72 -6.17
CA GLY A 42 -11.46 -6.08 -4.86
C GLY A 42 -10.53 -6.86 -3.94
N ALA A 43 -10.51 -8.20 -4.08
CA ALA A 43 -9.58 -9.03 -3.35
C ALA A 43 -8.12 -8.79 -3.75
N TYR A 44 -7.88 -8.52 -5.04
CA TYR A 44 -6.55 -8.11 -5.51
C TYR A 44 -6.16 -6.75 -4.95
N THR A 45 -7.06 -5.77 -4.96
CA THR A 45 -6.84 -4.46 -4.32
C THR A 45 -6.50 -4.60 -2.83
N ALA A 46 -7.27 -5.39 -2.07
CA ALA A 46 -7.05 -5.59 -0.64
C ALA A 46 -5.68 -6.23 -0.35
N ARG A 47 -5.29 -7.27 -1.10
CA ARG A 47 -3.95 -7.88 -0.99
C ARG A 47 -2.84 -6.90 -1.33
N SER A 48 -3.01 -6.12 -2.39
CA SER A 48 -2.01 -5.13 -2.82
C SER A 48 -1.83 -4.02 -1.80
N LEU A 49 -2.93 -3.55 -1.20
CA LEU A 49 -2.89 -2.57 -0.12
C LEU A 49 -2.21 -3.14 1.12
N ALA A 50 -2.52 -4.38 1.51
CA ALA A 50 -1.83 -5.08 2.59
C ALA A 50 -0.32 -5.20 2.32
N GLY A 51 0.06 -5.57 1.08
CA GLY A 51 1.45 -5.67 0.65
C GLY A 51 2.19 -4.33 0.70
N LEU A 52 1.53 -3.25 0.25
CA LEU A 52 2.06 -1.90 0.33
C LEU A 52 2.32 -1.51 1.80
N ILE A 53 1.31 -1.64 2.66
CA ILE A 53 1.43 -1.30 4.10
C ILE A 53 2.54 -2.12 4.77
N ARG A 54 2.68 -3.41 4.44
CA ARG A 54 3.78 -4.22 5.00
C ARG A 54 5.15 -3.75 4.53
N ASN A 55 5.28 -3.24 3.30
CA ASN A 55 6.56 -2.76 2.78
C ASN A 55 6.91 -1.37 3.31
N ILE A 56 5.96 -0.44 3.30
CA ILE A 56 6.26 0.97 3.56
C ILE A 56 5.63 1.52 4.83
N GLY A 57 4.87 0.73 5.57
CA GLY A 57 4.17 1.15 6.79
C GLY A 57 2.98 2.07 6.50
N ILE A 58 2.58 2.85 7.50
CA ILE A 58 1.65 3.97 7.37
C ILE A 58 2.47 5.24 7.56
N LEU A 59 2.53 6.10 6.55
CA LEU A 59 3.33 7.33 6.62
C LEU A 59 2.82 8.24 7.74
N HIS A 60 3.74 8.88 8.46
CA HIS A 60 3.37 9.98 9.33
C HIS A 60 2.72 11.11 8.53
N LYS A 61 1.69 11.74 9.09
CA LYS A 61 1.03 12.91 8.50
C LYS A 61 2.01 14.05 8.20
N SER A 62 3.10 14.16 8.99
CA SER A 62 4.19 15.12 8.77
C SER A 62 5.09 14.78 7.58
N SER A 63 5.24 13.49 7.25
CA SER A 63 6.04 13.02 6.10
C SER A 63 5.24 13.06 4.80
N ALA A 64 3.92 12.84 4.89
CA ALA A 64 3.02 12.93 3.76
C ALA A 64 1.60 13.34 4.18
N PRO A 65 1.30 14.65 4.18
CA PRO A 65 -0.06 15.12 4.38
C PRO A 65 -0.99 14.53 3.33
N ALA A 66 -2.13 14.00 3.77
CA ALA A 66 -3.00 13.23 2.89
C ALA A 66 -3.52 14.00 1.69
N VAL A 67 -3.74 15.31 1.83
CA VAL A 67 -4.18 16.22 0.76
C VAL A 67 -3.24 16.16 -0.45
N GLU A 68 -1.94 15.94 -0.23
CA GLU A 68 -0.90 15.94 -1.27
C GLU A 68 -0.33 14.55 -1.54
N LEU A 69 -0.85 13.53 -0.87
CA LEU A 69 -0.28 12.19 -0.80
C LEU A 69 -0.05 11.56 -2.19
N GLU A 70 -0.97 11.77 -3.14
CA GLU A 70 -0.85 11.20 -4.49
C GLU A 70 0.39 11.68 -5.26
N ASN A 71 0.86 12.90 -4.98
CA ASN A 71 2.05 13.49 -5.60
C ASN A 71 3.24 13.59 -4.62
N ASN A 72 3.12 13.01 -3.43
CA ASN A 72 4.12 13.14 -2.39
C ASN A 72 5.37 12.30 -2.76
N PRO A 73 6.59 12.89 -2.75
CA PRO A 73 7.80 12.20 -3.16
C PRO A 73 8.21 11.06 -2.21
N VAL A 74 7.87 11.15 -0.92
CA VAL A 74 8.09 10.07 0.06
C VAL A 74 7.25 8.85 -0.32
N LEU A 75 5.97 9.05 -0.62
CA LEU A 75 5.10 7.97 -1.07
C LEU A 75 5.57 7.38 -2.41
N MET A 76 5.99 8.21 -3.37
CA MET A 76 6.52 7.74 -4.65
C MET A 76 7.75 6.85 -4.48
N ASN A 77 8.66 7.21 -3.56
CA ASN A 77 9.81 6.38 -3.23
C ASN A 77 9.38 5.08 -2.54
N GLY A 78 8.44 5.13 -1.61
CA GLY A 78 7.86 3.94 -1.00
C GLY A 78 7.26 2.97 -2.03
N PHE A 79 6.47 3.48 -3.00
CA PHE A 79 5.93 2.67 -4.08
C PHE A 79 7.02 2.02 -4.94
N ARG A 80 8.14 2.71 -5.18
CA ARG A 80 9.28 2.12 -5.91
C ARG A 80 9.86 0.94 -5.16
N ILE A 81 10.03 1.05 -3.84
CA ILE A 81 10.49 -0.06 -2.99
C ILE A 81 9.50 -1.23 -3.09
N TYR A 82 8.21 -0.97 -2.91
CA TYR A 82 7.15 -2.00 -3.00
C TYR A 82 7.09 -2.73 -4.34
N GLN A 83 7.40 -2.05 -5.46
CA GLN A 83 7.33 -2.66 -6.80
C GLN A 83 8.55 -3.51 -7.16
N ARG A 84 9.63 -3.47 -6.37
CA ARG A 84 10.81 -4.29 -6.59
C ARG A 84 10.50 -5.76 -6.31
N ARG A 85 10.94 -6.65 -7.21
CA ARG A 85 10.77 -8.10 -7.05
C ARG A 85 11.80 -8.71 -6.10
N ASP A 86 12.93 -8.04 -5.92
CA ASP A 86 14.06 -8.46 -5.08
C ASP A 86 14.03 -7.84 -3.67
N ALA A 87 13.08 -6.94 -3.41
CA ALA A 87 12.93 -6.27 -2.12
C ALA A 87 11.53 -6.53 -1.56
N GLY A 88 11.44 -7.36 -0.52
CA GLY A 88 10.23 -7.55 0.25
C GLY A 88 10.19 -6.67 1.51
N PRO A 89 9.15 -6.84 2.35
CA PRO A 89 8.99 -6.10 3.62
C PRO A 89 10.19 -6.18 4.58
N LYS A 90 10.99 -7.26 4.49
CA LYS A 90 12.18 -7.48 5.33
C LYS A 90 13.50 -7.07 4.66
N SER A 91 13.43 -6.36 3.53
CA SER A 91 14.63 -5.80 2.92
C SER A 91 15.11 -4.61 3.76
N GLU A 92 16.42 -4.40 3.79
CA GLU A 92 17.06 -3.28 4.51
C GLU A 92 16.47 -1.93 4.05
N GLU A 93 16.21 -1.77 2.76
CA GLU A 93 15.62 -0.56 2.19
C GLU A 93 14.19 -0.32 2.68
N ALA A 94 13.37 -1.38 2.77
CA ALA A 94 12.00 -1.28 3.28
C ALA A 94 11.98 -1.00 4.80
N GLU A 95 12.87 -1.63 5.57
CA GLU A 95 13.01 -1.37 7.00
C GLU A 95 13.49 0.06 7.27
N PHE A 96 14.53 0.51 6.57
CA PHE A 96 15.03 1.88 6.68
C PHE A 96 13.95 2.90 6.32
N PHE A 97 13.19 2.66 5.24
CA PHE A 97 12.10 3.53 4.85
C PHE A 97 11.03 3.64 5.94
N ARG A 98 10.57 2.50 6.49
CA ARG A 98 9.55 2.48 7.55
C ARG A 98 10.02 3.21 8.80
N ASN A 99 11.23 2.90 9.27
CA ASN A 99 11.80 3.52 10.47
C ASN A 99 11.93 5.04 10.34
N ARG A 100 12.05 5.57 9.12
CA ARG A 100 12.23 7.00 8.89
C ARG A 100 10.94 7.76 8.66
N TYR A 101 9.95 7.15 8.02
CA TYR A 101 8.79 7.88 7.49
C TYR A 101 7.44 7.39 8.00
N SER A 102 7.39 6.27 8.73
CA SER A 102 6.15 5.57 9.03
C SER A 102 5.96 5.29 10.51
N MET A 103 4.70 5.13 10.90
CA MET A 103 4.27 4.74 12.24
C MET A 103 4.85 3.37 12.63
N ASP A 104 5.22 3.24 13.90
CA ASP A 104 5.78 2.00 14.46
C ASP A 104 4.71 0.92 14.68
N ASN A 105 5.14 -0.34 14.62
CA ASN A 105 4.34 -1.52 15.00
C ASN A 105 2.99 -1.67 14.27
N VAL A 106 2.84 -1.08 13.08
CA VAL A 106 1.64 -1.25 12.25
C VAL A 106 1.53 -2.69 11.74
N SER A 107 0.35 -3.29 11.88
CA SER A 107 0.04 -4.60 11.33
C SER A 107 -1.36 -4.67 10.72
N ILE A 108 -1.51 -5.51 9.69
CA ILE A 108 -2.83 -5.88 9.16
C ILE A 108 -3.40 -6.95 10.09
N HIS A 109 -4.44 -6.59 10.85
CA HIS A 109 -5.06 -7.50 11.81
C HIS A 109 -5.83 -8.62 11.11
N PHE A 110 -6.51 -8.30 10.01
CA PHE A 110 -7.25 -9.29 9.23
C PHE A 110 -7.30 -8.93 7.74
N LEU A 111 -7.17 -9.94 6.89
CA LEU A 111 -7.35 -9.83 5.45
C LEU A 111 -8.34 -10.89 4.97
N GLY A 112 -9.59 -10.48 4.77
CA GLY A 112 -10.67 -11.32 4.27
C GLY A 112 -10.83 -11.17 2.76
N VAL A 113 -10.49 -12.20 1.99
CA VAL A 113 -10.53 -12.15 0.53
C VAL A 113 -11.21 -13.36 -0.08
N TRP A 114 -12.10 -13.13 -1.05
CA TRP A 114 -12.89 -14.18 -1.70
C TRP A 114 -12.82 -14.10 -3.22
N ASP A 115 -12.94 -15.28 -3.86
CA ASP A 115 -13.01 -15.48 -5.31
C ASP A 115 -11.90 -14.75 -6.09
N THR A 116 -10.65 -14.97 -5.67
CA THR A 116 -9.54 -14.21 -6.25
C THR A 116 -9.16 -14.78 -7.60
N VAL A 117 -9.66 -14.16 -8.66
CA VAL A 117 -9.11 -14.37 -10.00
C VAL A 117 -7.63 -13.98 -9.97
N GLY A 118 -6.76 -14.86 -10.44
CA GLY A 118 -5.32 -14.59 -10.53
C GLY A 118 -5.07 -13.43 -11.49
N ALA A 119 -5.09 -12.19 -10.99
CA ALA A 119 -4.63 -11.05 -11.75
C ALA A 119 -3.10 -11.14 -11.77
N MET A 120 -2.57 -11.67 -12.86
CA MET A 120 -1.15 -11.62 -13.21
C MET A 120 -0.59 -10.22 -12.91
N GLY A 121 0.46 -10.13 -12.08
CA GLY A 121 1.38 -8.99 -12.14
C GLY A 121 1.51 -8.07 -10.93
N LEU A 122 1.39 -8.58 -9.71
CA LEU A 122 2.16 -8.05 -8.57
C LEU A 122 3.06 -9.18 -8.04
N PRO A 123 4.25 -8.86 -7.50
CA PRO A 123 5.24 -9.86 -7.12
C PRO A 123 4.68 -10.93 -6.18
#